data_AF-A0A2P6Q0A0-F1
#
_entry.id   AF-A0A2P6Q0A0-F1
#
_cell.length_a   1.000
_cell.length_b   1.000
_cell.length_c   1.000
_cell.angle_alpha   90.00
_cell.angle_beta   90.00
_cell.angle_gamma   90.00
#
_symmetry.space_group_name_H-M   'P 1'
#
loop_
_entity.id
_entity.type
_entity.pdbx_description
1 polymer ?
#
loop_
_entity_poly.entity_id
_entity_poly.type
_entity_poly.pdbx_seq_one_letter_code
_entity_poly.pdbx_strand_id
1 'polypeptide(L)'
;MAKFHGHDGGSKLLTTPTPGEDEPALMVNKVSDPADRKSFSEVCKLWYKVESLNRSSLRLLGPNFPRQVLPRFPNLVKFETSHSITDDDLEFLGQT
;
A
#
# COMPACT_ATOMS: atom_id res chain seq x y z
N MET A 1 38.36 29.96 18.89
CA MET A 1 38.95 28.71 18.33
C MET A 1 37.89 27.63 18.38
N ALA A 2 37.47 27.12 17.21
CA ALA A 2 36.57 25.99 17.09
C ALA A 2 37.34 24.66 17.16
N LYS A 3 36.71 23.61 17.69
CA LYS A 3 37.07 22.23 17.34
C LYS A 3 35.81 21.38 17.32
N PHE A 4 35.32 21.14 16.10
CA PHE A 4 34.33 20.11 15.79
C PHE A 4 35.03 18.75 15.80
N HIS A 5 34.41 17.74 16.40
CA HIS A 5 34.59 16.34 16.02
C HIS A 5 33.20 15.75 15.85
N GLY A 6 32.87 15.44 14.60
CA GLY A 6 31.64 14.75 14.23
C GLY A 6 31.71 13.28 14.59
N HIS A 7 30.55 12.73 14.95
CA HIS A 7 30.31 11.30 14.83
C HIS A 7 29.00 11.13 14.08
N ASP A 8 29.14 11.05 12.76
CA ASP A 8 28.15 10.48 11.86
C ASP A 8 28.13 8.96 12.07
N GLY A 9 26.95 8.40 12.24
CA GLY A 9 26.76 6.99 12.55
C GLY A 9 25.29 6.69 12.69
N GLY A 10 24.61 6.66 11.54
CA GLY A 10 23.16 6.54 11.43
C GLY A 10 22.56 5.42 12.25
N SER A 11 21.73 5.80 13.22
CA SER A 11 20.68 4.94 13.74
C SER A 11 19.65 4.74 12.64
N LYS A 12 19.78 3.64 11.89
CA LYS A 12 18.61 3.06 11.23
C LYS A 12 17.62 2.74 12.34
N LEU A 13 16.65 3.63 12.54
CA LEU A 13 15.43 3.37 13.28
C LEU A 13 14.75 2.19 12.57
N LEU A 14 15.14 0.98 12.97
CA LEU A 14 14.31 -0.19 12.81
C LEU A 14 13.11 0.09 13.72
N THR A 15 12.09 0.72 13.14
CA THR A 15 10.81 0.88 13.84
C THR A 15 10.25 -0.53 13.99
N THR A 16 10.55 -1.15 15.13
CA THR A 16 9.77 -2.31 15.56
C THR A 16 8.33 -1.82 15.62
N PRO A 17 7.38 -2.47 14.93
CA PRO A 17 5.98 -2.05 15.00
C PRO A 17 5.60 -2.01 16.47
N THR A 18 5.15 -0.85 16.90
CA THR A 18 4.68 -0.69 18.27
C THR A 18 3.49 -1.63 18.47
N PRO A 19 3.36 -2.32 19.62
CA PRO A 19 2.20 -3.16 19.90
C PRO A 19 0.94 -2.28 19.87
N GLY A 20 0.23 -2.30 18.75
CA GLY A 20 -0.85 -1.36 18.40
C GLY A 20 -0.94 -1.04 16.91
N GLU A 21 0.16 -1.12 16.16
CA GLU A 21 0.14 -0.95 14.69
C GLU A 21 -0.42 -2.16 13.93
N ASP A 22 -0.56 -3.31 14.61
CA ASP A 22 -1.12 -4.53 14.03
C ASP A 22 -2.66 -4.60 14.14
N GLU A 23 -3.26 -3.95 15.15
CA GLU A 23 -4.72 -3.90 15.31
C GLU A 23 -5.49 -3.37 14.08
N PRO A 24 -5.07 -2.28 13.41
CA PRO A 24 -5.75 -1.85 12.18
C PRO A 24 -5.62 -2.89 11.05
N ALA A 25 -4.51 -3.63 10.99
CA ALA A 25 -4.34 -4.71 10.02
C ALA A 25 -5.27 -5.90 10.33
N LEU A 26 -5.41 -6.26 11.61
CA LEU A 26 -6.36 -7.29 12.03
C LEU A 26 -7.82 -6.88 11.75
N MET A 27 -8.16 -5.59 11.93
CA MET A 27 -9.49 -5.07 11.62
C MET A 27 -9.80 -5.09 10.13
N VAL A 28 -8.89 -4.61 9.27
CA VAL A 28 -9.17 -4.58 7.81
C VAL A 28 -9.32 -5.98 7.21
N ASN A 29 -8.64 -6.98 7.78
CA ASN A 29 -8.78 -8.38 7.35
C ASN A 29 -10.12 -9.01 7.74
N LYS A 30 -10.85 -8.46 8.71
CA LYS A 30 -12.20 -8.93 9.08
C LYS A 30 -13.30 -8.42 8.16
N VAL A 31 -13.03 -7.40 7.35
CA VAL A 31 -14.02 -6.82 6.43
C VAL A 31 -13.85 -7.41 5.05
N SER A 32 -14.87 -8.13 4.57
CA SER A 32 -14.83 -8.79 3.25
C SER A 32 -15.37 -7.92 2.12
N ASP A 33 -16.27 -6.98 2.42
CA ASP A 33 -16.85 -6.11 1.40
C ASP A 33 -15.79 -5.11 0.89
N PRO A 34 -15.57 -5.03 -0.44
CA PRO A 34 -14.53 -4.18 -1.01
C PRO A 34 -14.83 -2.67 -0.90
N ALA A 35 -16.10 -2.26 -0.81
CA ALA A 35 -16.51 -0.87 -0.64
C ALA A 35 -16.33 -0.43 0.83
N ASP A 36 -16.72 -1.25 1.80
CA ASP A 36 -16.48 -1.00 3.22
C ASP A 36 -14.96 -0.93 3.50
N ARG A 37 -14.18 -1.84 2.89
CA ARG A 37 -12.71 -1.78 2.96
C ARG A 37 -12.16 -0.45 2.43
N LYS A 38 -12.73 0.09 1.36
CA LYS A 38 -12.26 1.36 0.79
C LYS A 38 -12.43 2.51 1.78
N SER A 39 -13.52 2.54 2.54
CA SER A 39 -13.81 3.59 3.52
C SER A 39 -12.75 3.72 4.61
N PHE A 40 -12.07 2.62 5.00
CA PHE A 40 -10.92 2.71 5.91
C PHE A 40 -9.84 3.63 5.37
N SER A 41 -9.53 3.54 4.08
CA SER A 41 -8.47 4.34 3.47
C SER A 41 -8.75 5.85 3.44
N GLU A 42 -9.99 6.26 3.70
CA GLU A 42 -10.43 7.65 3.71
C GLU A 42 -10.35 8.28 5.11
N VAL A 43 -10.14 7.48 6.17
CA VAL A 43 -10.12 7.95 7.57
C VAL A 43 -8.84 8.73 7.88
N CYS A 44 -7.67 8.11 7.70
CA CYS A 44 -6.37 8.75 7.94
C CYS A 44 -5.24 8.02 7.21
N LYS A 45 -4.02 8.59 7.24
CA LYS A 45 -2.84 8.05 6.56
C LYS A 45 -2.44 6.65 7.01
N LEU A 46 -2.67 6.31 8.29
CA LEU A 46 -2.38 4.97 8.81
C LEU A 46 -3.30 3.93 8.14
N TRP A 47 -4.61 4.18 8.14
CA TRP A 47 -5.58 3.29 7.51
C TRP A 47 -5.42 3.22 5.99
N TYR A 48 -5.05 4.33 5.35
CA TYR A 48 -4.68 4.32 3.93
C TYR A 48 -3.54 3.34 3.64
N LYS A 49 -2.46 3.37 4.44
CA LYS A 49 -1.32 2.47 4.29
C LYS A 49 -1.68 1.02 4.62
N VAL A 50 -2.41 0.79 5.71
CA VAL A 50 -2.82 -0.55 6.15
C VAL A 50 -3.74 -1.22 5.13
N GLU A 51 -4.75 -0.53 4.63
CA GLU A 51 -5.67 -1.05 3.61
C GLU A 51 -4.92 -1.47 2.35
N SER A 52 -3.98 -0.61 1.93
CA SER A 52 -3.11 -0.81 0.78
C SER A 52 -2.24 -2.07 0.91
N LEU A 53 -1.62 -2.26 2.08
CA LEU A 53 -0.76 -3.42 2.36
C LEU A 53 -1.55 -4.73 2.52
N ASN A 54 -2.79 -4.68 2.99
CA ASN A 54 -3.58 -5.88 3.29
C ASN A 54 -4.50 -6.30 2.13
N ARG A 55 -4.46 -5.59 0.99
CA ARG A 55 -5.34 -5.88 -0.14
C ARG A 55 -4.67 -6.81 -1.14
N SER A 56 -5.20 -8.03 -1.24
CA SER A 56 -4.76 -9.05 -2.18
C SER A 56 -5.61 -9.12 -3.46
N SER A 57 -6.77 -8.47 -3.49
CA SER A 57 -7.61 -8.40 -4.69
C SER A 57 -8.20 -7.01 -4.93
N LEU A 58 -8.18 -6.59 -6.19
CA LEU A 58 -8.67 -5.30 -6.63
C LEU A 58 -9.41 -5.44 -7.96
N ARG A 59 -10.62 -4.88 -8.00
CA ARG A 59 -11.40 -4.73 -9.22
C ARG A 59 -11.52 -3.24 -9.55
N LEU A 60 -10.91 -2.83 -10.65
CA LEU A 60 -10.90 -1.45 -11.12
C LEU A 60 -12.04 -1.24 -12.13
N LEU A 61 -13.08 -0.53 -11.71
CA LEU A 61 -14.27 -0.24 -12.51
C LEU A 61 -14.32 1.21 -13.04
N GLY A 62 -13.49 2.10 -12.50
CA GLY A 62 -13.46 3.52 -12.85
C GLY A 62 -12.49 3.83 -13.99
N PRO A 63 -12.40 5.09 -14.45
CA PRO A 63 -11.55 5.50 -15.58
C PRO A 63 -10.04 5.49 -15.26
N ASN A 64 -9.64 5.11 -14.05
CA ASN A 64 -8.24 5.09 -13.66
C ASN A 64 -7.48 3.96 -14.38
N PHE A 65 -6.19 4.22 -14.65
CA PHE A 65 -5.31 3.28 -15.31
C PHE A 65 -4.55 2.39 -14.31
N PRO A 66 -4.21 1.14 -14.67
CA PRO A 66 -3.49 0.22 -13.79
C PRO A 66 -2.23 0.84 -13.17
N ARG A 67 -1.41 1.52 -13.99
CA ARG A 67 -0.16 2.17 -13.54
C ARG A 67 -0.33 3.21 -12.44
N GLN A 68 -1.49 3.86 -12.35
CA GLN A 68 -1.75 4.86 -11.32
C GLN A 68 -2.22 4.23 -10.00
N VAL A 69 -2.79 3.03 -10.08
CA VAL A 69 -3.50 2.40 -8.97
C VAL A 69 -2.67 1.30 -8.33
N LEU A 70 -2.01 0.47 -9.14
CA LEU A 70 -1.29 -0.73 -8.69
C LEU A 70 -0.10 -0.44 -7.76
N PRO A 71 0.71 0.62 -7.95
CA PRO A 71 1.79 0.94 -7.01
C PRO A 71 1.33 1.15 -5.57
N ARG A 72 0.04 1.45 -5.35
CA ARG A 72 -0.54 1.55 -4.01
C ARG A 72 -0.66 0.19 -3.34
N PHE A 73 -0.86 -0.90 -4.08
CA PHE A 73 -1.21 -2.22 -3.54
C PHE A 73 -0.09 -3.25 -3.78
N PRO A 74 1.00 -3.22 -2.99
CA PRO A 74 2.18 -4.05 -3.23
C PRO A 74 1.98 -5.56 -2.98
N ASN A 75 0.90 -5.95 -2.28
CA ASN A 75 0.60 -7.36 -1.98
C ASN A 75 -0.58 -7.89 -2.83
N LEU A 76 -0.81 -7.28 -3.99
CA LEU A 76 -1.92 -7.62 -4.86
C LEU A 76 -1.65 -8.94 -5.59
N VAL A 77 -2.55 -9.90 -5.46
CA VAL A 77 -2.47 -11.22 -6.10
C VAL A 77 -3.46 -11.33 -7.26
N LYS A 78 -4.62 -10.68 -7.15
CA LYS A 78 -5.67 -10.70 -8.17
C LYS A 78 -6.04 -9.27 -8.58
N PHE A 79 -5.84 -8.96 -9.85
CA PHE A 79 -6.27 -7.70 -10.46
C PHE A 79 -7.31 -7.96 -11.55
N GLU A 80 -8.41 -7.23 -11.49
CA GLU A 80 -9.47 -7.24 -12.50
C GLU A 80 -9.75 -5.81 -12.95
N THR A 81 -9.92 -5.59 -14.24
CA THR A 81 -10.24 -4.26 -14.78
C THR A 81 -11.24 -4.37 -15.93
N SER A 82 -12.10 -3.37 -16.07
CA SER A 82 -12.96 -3.22 -17.26
C SER A 82 -12.24 -2.52 -18.42
N HIS A 83 -11.03 -2.01 -18.20
CA HIS A 83 -10.19 -1.43 -19.26
C HIS A 83 -9.53 -2.53 -20.10
N SER A 84 -9.36 -2.25 -21.39
CA SER A 84 -8.50 -3.05 -22.24
C SER A 84 -7.07 -2.99 -21.72
N ILE A 85 -6.48 -4.15 -21.44
CA ILE A 85 -5.07 -4.26 -21.04
C ILE A 85 -4.21 -4.23 -22.30
N THR A 86 -3.29 -3.27 -22.39
CA THR A 86 -2.30 -3.19 -23.47
C THR A 86 -1.06 -4.03 -23.15
N ASP A 87 -0.21 -4.27 -24.15
CA ASP A 87 1.08 -4.95 -23.96
C ASP A 87 1.97 -4.21 -22.95
N ASP A 88 1.98 -2.87 -23.00
CA ASP A 88 2.69 -2.02 -22.05
C ASP A 88 2.12 -2.16 -20.63
N ASP A 89 0.81 -2.39 -20.47
CA ASP A 89 0.22 -2.65 -19.14
C ASP A 89 0.62 -4.04 -18.62
N LEU A 90 0.71 -5.04 -19.50
CA LEU A 90 1.21 -6.38 -19.18
C LEU A 90 2.67 -6.35 -18.75
N GLU A 91 3.52 -5.60 -19.46
CA GLU A 91 4.92 -5.42 -19.10
C GLU A 91 5.06 -4.79 -17.71
N PHE A 92 4.24 -3.77 -17.41
CA PHE A 92 4.19 -3.16 -16.09
C PHE A 92 3.68 -4.13 -15.01
N LEU A 93 2.63 -4.89 -15.30
CA LEU A 93 2.08 -5.90 -14.39
C LEU A 93 3.05 -7.04 -14.08
N GLY A 94 3.95 -7.38 -15.01
CA GLY A 94 4.99 -8.38 -14.79
C GLY A 94 6.14 -7.90 -13.90
N GLN A 95 6.25 -6.59 -13.65
CA GLN A 95 7.29 -5.98 -12.83
C GLN A 95 6.84 -5.63 -11.41
N THR A 96 5.53 -5.62 -11.15
CA THR A 96 4.95 -5.32 -9.82
C THR A 96 4.82 -6.56 -8.95
#